data_AF-A0A958T0V9-F1
#
_entry.id   AF-A0A958T0V9-F1
#
_cell.length_a   1.000
_cell.length_b   1.000
_cell.length_c   1.000
_cell.angle_alpha   90.00
_cell.angle_beta   90.00
_cell.angle_gamma   90.00
#
_symmetry.space_group_name_H-M   'P 1'
#
loop_
_entity.id
_entity.type
_entity.pdbx_description
1 polymer ?
#
loop_
_entity_poly.entity_id
_entity_poly.type
_entity_poly.pdbx_seq_one_letter_code
_entity_poly.pdbx_strand_id
1 'polypeptide(L)'
;MVKKGEKDNVFGLRIQGIYPDRVDAVFDLDKGDVLGIKKSKDFTNESASIEPLENGWYKCSITAQVNSDFVKILFGPTSAEKDIVGWEGKTSEKTEVYIIPSSLTLEEVIQ
;
A
#
# COMPACT_ATOMS: atom_id res chain seq x y z
N MET A 1 9.52 -1.00 3.97
CA MET A 1 10.04 -2.25 3.37
C MET A 1 9.15 -3.40 3.80
N VAL A 2 8.76 -4.25 2.85
CA VAL A 2 7.84 -5.37 3.06
C VAL A 2 8.41 -6.61 2.41
N LYS A 3 8.21 -7.77 3.04
CA LYS A 3 8.57 -9.07 2.50
C LYS A 3 7.38 -10.01 2.63
N LYS A 4 7.16 -10.83 1.61
CA LYS A 4 6.09 -11.81 1.60
C LYS A 4 6.27 -12.88 2.68
N GLY A 5 5.17 -13.38 3.22
CA GLY A 5 5.15 -14.53 4.11
C GLY A 5 5.18 -15.86 3.37
N GLU A 6 4.72 -16.92 4.02
CA GLU A 6 4.54 -18.22 3.36
C GLU A 6 3.22 -18.30 2.57
N LYS A 7 2.26 -17.42 2.88
CA LYS A 7 0.88 -17.50 2.39
C LYS A 7 0.37 -16.13 2.00
N ASP A 8 -0.19 -16.07 0.79
CA ASP A 8 -0.73 -14.89 0.10
C ASP A 8 0.20 -13.68 0.15
N ASN A 9 0.72 -13.33 -1.01
CA ASN A 9 1.88 -12.45 -1.12
C ASN A 9 1.47 -11.04 -1.52
N VAL A 10 0.27 -10.63 -1.14
CA VAL A 10 -0.29 -9.32 -1.51
C VAL A 10 -0.26 -8.36 -0.32
N PHE A 11 0.20 -7.14 -0.57
CA PHE A 11 0.32 -6.08 0.42
C PHE A 11 -0.53 -4.88 0.02
N GLY A 12 -1.36 -4.40 0.94
CA GLY A 12 -2.13 -3.17 0.79
C GLY A 12 -1.49 -2.01 1.54
N LEU A 13 -1.52 -0.82 0.93
CA LEU A 13 -1.06 0.44 1.50
C LEU A 13 -2.04 1.56 1.16
N ARG A 14 -2.44 2.33 2.16
CA ARG A 14 -3.34 3.47 2.03
C ARG A 14 -2.76 4.68 2.72
N ILE A 15 -2.84 5.82 2.03
CA ILE A 15 -2.78 7.16 2.65
C ILE A 15 -4.19 7.75 2.63
N GLN A 16 -4.64 8.28 3.77
CA GLN A 16 -6.02 8.75 3.95
C GLN A 16 -6.04 10.09 4.69
N GLY A 17 -6.80 11.04 4.16
CA GLY A 17 -7.14 12.28 4.84
C GLY A 17 -8.38 12.13 5.72
N ILE A 18 -9.28 13.11 5.65
CA ILE A 18 -10.63 12.99 6.21
C ILE A 18 -11.43 12.06 5.31
N TYR A 19 -12.03 11.01 5.86
CA TYR A 19 -12.81 10.06 5.06
C TYR A 19 -13.94 10.79 4.30
N PRO A 20 -14.14 10.54 2.98
CA PRO A 20 -13.58 9.42 2.21
C PRO A 20 -12.32 9.74 1.38
N ASP A 21 -11.61 10.84 1.62
CA ASP A 21 -10.39 11.23 0.89
C ASP A 21 -9.22 10.27 1.14
N ARG A 22 -8.76 9.58 0.10
CA ARG A 22 -7.68 8.59 0.20
C ARG A 22 -7.09 8.18 -1.15
N VAL A 23 -5.94 7.51 -1.08
CA VAL A 23 -5.40 6.68 -2.15
C VAL A 23 -5.05 5.31 -1.59
N ASP A 24 -5.51 4.28 -2.29
CA ASP A 24 -5.24 2.88 -2.04
C ASP A 24 -4.28 2.34 -3.09
N ALA A 25 -3.27 1.58 -2.68
CA ALA A 25 -2.40 0.82 -3.57
C ALA A 25 -2.27 -0.62 -3.07
N VAL A 26 -2.29 -1.57 -4.01
CA VAL A 26 -2.12 -3.00 -3.74
C VAL A 26 -0.95 -3.53 -4.56
N PHE A 27 -0.07 -4.28 -3.91
CA PHE A 27 1.19 -4.77 -4.47
C PHE A 27 1.24 -6.29 -4.41
N ASP A 28 1.70 -6.92 -5.49
CA ASP A 28 2.01 -8.35 -5.58
C ASP A 28 3.51 -8.55 -5.29
N LEU A 29 3.83 -9.13 -4.14
CA LEU A 29 5.19 -9.37 -3.68
C LEU A 29 5.81 -10.66 -4.27
N ASP A 30 5.04 -11.48 -4.98
CA ASP A 30 5.58 -12.60 -5.77
C ASP A 30 6.14 -12.11 -7.10
N LYS A 31 5.37 -11.25 -7.77
CA LYS A 31 5.75 -10.71 -9.08
C LYS A 31 6.61 -9.46 -8.96
N GLY A 32 6.53 -8.75 -7.83
CA GLY A 32 7.14 -7.44 -7.67
C GLY A 32 6.41 -6.39 -8.49
N ASP A 33 5.08 -6.46 -8.55
CA ASP A 33 4.24 -5.62 -9.40
C ASP A 33 3.19 -4.84 -8.59
N VAL A 34 2.75 -3.68 -9.12
CA VAL A 34 1.59 -2.95 -8.60
C VAL A 34 0.33 -3.57 -9.21
N LEU A 35 -0.52 -4.20 -8.39
CA LEU A 35 -1.80 -4.75 -8.85
C LEU A 35 -2.81 -3.64 -9.18
N GLY A 36 -2.75 -2.53 -8.45
CA GLY A 36 -3.54 -1.36 -8.78
C GLY A 36 -3.39 -0.22 -7.80
N ILE A 37 -3.84 0.94 -8.23
CA ILE A 37 -3.96 2.16 -7.45
C ILE A 37 -5.35 2.76 -7.65
N LYS A 38 -5.95 3.31 -6.59
CA LYS A 38 -7.25 3.97 -6.67
C LYS A 38 -7.31 5.17 -5.74
N LYS A 39 -7.59 6.34 -6.30
CA LYS A 39 -7.95 7.53 -5.53
C LYS A 39 -9.44 7.59 -5.20
N SER A 40 -9.76 8.32 -4.15
CA SER A 40 -11.11 8.74 -3.78
C SER A 40 -11.10 10.24 -3.51
N LYS A 41 -12.13 10.93 -4.01
CA LYS A 41 -12.38 12.36 -3.76
C LYS A 41 -11.18 13.24 -4.14
N ASP A 42 -10.69 14.07 -3.22
CA ASP A 42 -9.88 15.26 -3.51
C ASP A 42 -8.38 14.98 -3.57
N PHE A 43 -7.95 13.74 -3.30
CA PHE A 43 -6.58 13.32 -3.58
C PHE A 43 -6.35 13.32 -5.11
N THR A 44 -5.19 13.80 -5.54
CA THR A 44 -4.80 13.90 -6.95
C THR A 44 -3.35 13.46 -7.16
N ASN A 45 -2.96 13.24 -8.42
CA ASN A 45 -1.61 12.86 -8.82
C ASN A 45 -1.09 11.64 -8.06
N GLU A 46 -1.96 10.64 -7.88
CA GLU A 46 -1.61 9.42 -7.19
C GLU A 46 -0.63 8.57 -8.02
N SER A 47 0.38 8.02 -7.35
CA SER A 47 1.27 7.02 -7.94
C SER A 47 1.65 5.97 -6.90
N ALA A 48 1.97 4.77 -7.38
CA ALA A 48 2.46 3.67 -6.57
C ALA A 48 3.61 2.99 -7.28
N SER A 49 4.62 2.55 -6.52
CA SER A 49 5.77 1.83 -7.04
C SER A 49 6.20 0.73 -6.10
N ILE A 50 6.80 -0.31 -6.68
CA ILE A 50 7.42 -1.41 -5.97
C ILE A 50 8.80 -1.64 -6.58
N GLU A 51 9.81 -1.69 -5.70
CA GLU A 51 11.21 -1.88 -6.09
C GLU A 51 11.77 -3.09 -5.33
N PRO A 52 12.37 -4.08 -6.02
CA PRO A 52 13.02 -5.20 -5.36
C PRO A 52 14.27 -4.76 -4.64
N LEU A 53 14.48 -5.29 -3.44
CA LEU A 53 15.69 -5.15 -2.63
C LEU A 53 16.32 -6.53 -2.42
N GLU A 54 17.40 -6.59 -1.63
CA GLU A 54 18.05 -7.85 -1.28
C GLU A 54 17.16 -8.77 -0.45
N ASN A 55 17.44 -10.09 -0.51
CA ASN A 55 16.82 -11.11 0.34
C ASN A 55 15.28 -11.18 0.29
N GLY A 56 14.68 -10.78 -0.85
CA GLY A 56 13.23 -10.82 -1.08
C GLY A 56 12.45 -9.71 -0.38
N TRP A 57 13.14 -8.67 0.09
CA TRP A 57 12.48 -7.44 0.54
C TRP A 57 12.10 -6.59 -0.66
N TYR A 58 11.02 -5.84 -0.50
CA TYR A 58 10.57 -4.83 -1.46
C TYR A 58 10.39 -3.48 -0.78
N LYS A 59 10.71 -2.41 -1.51
CA LYS A 59 10.31 -1.05 -1.17
C LYS A 59 9.01 -0.74 -1.91
N CYS A 60 7.91 -0.70 -1.18
CA CYS A 60 6.61 -0.26 -1.70
C CYS A 60 6.41 1.21 -1.33
N SER A 61 6.03 2.03 -2.31
CA SER A 61 5.81 3.47 -2.13
C SER A 61 4.45 3.88 -2.70
N ILE A 62 3.83 4.86 -2.07
CA ILE A 62 2.62 5.55 -2.53
C ILE A 62 2.86 7.05 -2.43
N THR A 63 2.48 7.81 -3.44
CA THR A 63 2.57 9.28 -3.44
C THR A 63 1.24 9.85 -3.90
N ALA A 64 0.83 10.99 -3.35
CA ALA A 64 -0.31 11.76 -3.83
C ALA A 64 -0.17 13.22 -3.40
N GLN A 65 -0.87 14.11 -4.10
CA GLN A 65 -1.18 15.44 -3.59
C GLN A 65 -2.36 15.34 -2.63
N VAL A 66 -2.17 15.85 -1.42
CA VAL A 66 -3.09 15.72 -0.30
C VAL A 66 -3.58 17.11 0.11
N ASN A 67 -4.90 17.31 0.11
CA ASN A 67 -5.53 18.52 0.64
C ASN A 67 -6.14 18.21 2.01
N SER A 68 -5.29 17.95 3.02
CA SER A 68 -5.73 17.62 4.37
C SER A 68 -4.67 17.95 5.41
N ASP A 69 -5.12 18.50 6.55
CA ASP A 69 -4.26 18.77 7.71
C ASP A 69 -3.92 17.50 8.52
N PHE A 70 -4.54 16.38 8.17
CA PHE A 70 -4.38 15.10 8.84
C PHE A 70 -4.18 13.99 7.83
N VAL A 71 -3.15 13.17 8.03
CA VAL A 71 -2.89 11.98 7.21
C VAL A 71 -2.80 10.75 8.11
N LYS A 72 -3.57 9.72 7.77
CA LYS A 72 -3.50 8.38 8.34
C LYS A 72 -2.91 7.42 7.31
N ILE A 73 -2.00 6.57 7.78
CA ILE A 73 -1.46 5.46 6.99
C ILE A 73 -2.14 4.17 7.47
N LEU A 74 -2.64 3.36 6.54
CA LEU A 74 -3.09 2.00 6.80
C LEU A 74 -2.29 1.06 5.90
N PHE A 75 -1.86 -0.07 6.45
CA PHE A 75 -1.15 -1.07 5.68
C PHE A 75 -1.35 -2.46 6.28
N GLY A 76 -1.19 -3.49 5.47
CA GLY A 76 -1.30 -4.86 5.93
C GLY A 76 -1.31 -5.89 4.81
N PRO A 77 -1.27 -7.18 5.18
CA PRO A 77 -1.45 -8.26 4.22
C PRO A 77 -2.89 -8.25 3.69
N THR A 78 -3.07 -8.62 2.43
CA THR A 78 -4.38 -8.77 1.79
C THR A 78 -4.32 -9.91 0.78
N SER A 79 -5.33 -10.04 -0.08
CA SER A 79 -5.43 -11.08 -1.09
C SER A 79 -5.73 -10.51 -2.46
N ALA A 80 -5.25 -11.19 -3.51
CA ALA A 80 -5.55 -10.84 -4.90
C ALA A 80 -7.04 -10.93 -5.26
N GLU A 81 -7.85 -11.62 -4.45
CA GLU A 81 -9.30 -11.70 -4.62
C GLU A 81 -10.03 -10.41 -4.20
N LYS A 82 -9.37 -9.54 -3.42
CA LYS A 82 -9.95 -8.29 -2.94
C LYS A 82 -9.84 -7.21 -4.01
N ASP A 83 -10.82 -6.31 -4.01
CA ASP A 83 -10.74 -5.10 -4.81
C ASP A 83 -9.74 -4.12 -4.19
N ILE A 84 -9.20 -3.21 -5.02
CA ILE A 84 -8.22 -2.22 -4.59
C ILE A 84 -8.75 -1.31 -3.48
N VAL A 85 -10.06 -1.08 -3.38
CA VAL A 85 -10.65 -0.12 -2.42
C VAL A 85 -11.09 -0.79 -1.11
N GLY A 86 -11.39 -2.09 -1.14
CA GLY A 86 -11.81 -2.90 0.01
C GLY A 86 -10.78 -3.91 0.48
N TRP A 87 -9.51 -3.71 0.15
CA TRP A 87 -8.40 -4.62 0.47
C TRP A 87 -8.24 -4.89 1.97
N GLU A 88 -8.63 -3.95 2.83
CA GLU A 88 -8.58 -4.10 4.29
C GLU A 88 -9.67 -5.05 4.83
N GLY A 89 -10.66 -5.37 4.00
CA GLY A 89 -11.77 -6.22 4.41
C GLY A 89 -11.33 -7.67 4.64
N LYS A 90 -12.12 -8.39 5.44
CA LYS A 90 -11.89 -9.82 5.72
C LYS A 90 -11.70 -10.62 4.42
N THR A 91 -10.75 -11.55 4.47
CA THR A 91 -10.41 -12.52 3.41
C THR A 91 -10.58 -13.94 3.98
N SER A 92 -10.91 -14.91 3.12
CA SER A 92 -10.92 -16.35 3.44
C SER A 92 -9.51 -16.94 3.43
N GLU A 93 -8.58 -16.31 2.74
CA GLU A 93 -7.20 -16.72 2.61
C GLU A 93 -6.40 -16.35 3.86
N LYS A 94 -5.43 -17.20 4.20
CA LYS A 94 -4.42 -16.85 5.21
C LYS A 94 -3.40 -15.96 4.54
N THR A 95 -3.27 -14.74 5.04
CA THR A 95 -2.35 -13.75 4.48
C THR A 95 -1.27 -13.40 5.49
N GLU A 96 -0.03 -13.26 5.05
CA GLU A 96 1.13 -13.00 5.90
C GLU A 96 2.14 -12.10 5.20
N VAL A 97 2.59 -11.06 5.89
CA VAL A 97 3.70 -10.20 5.45
C VAL A 97 4.60 -9.85 6.62
N TYR A 98 5.89 -9.68 6.33
CA TYR A 98 6.89 -9.15 7.24
C TYR A 98 7.16 -7.69 6.91
N ILE A 99 7.30 -6.86 7.94
CA ILE A 99 7.54 -5.42 7.81
C ILE A 99 8.69 -5.05 8.72
N ILE A 100 9.58 -4.17 8.24
CA ILE A 100 10.59 -3.52 9.07
C ILE A 100 9.99 -2.20 9.55
N PRO A 101 9.59 -2.05 10.83
CA PRO A 101 8.87 -0.85 11.28
C PRO A 101 9.67 0.44 11.11
N SER A 102 10.99 0.38 11.36
CA SER A 102 11.90 1.51 11.19
C SER A 102 12.09 1.96 9.74
N SER A 103 11.62 1.19 8.76
CA SER A 103 11.67 1.54 7.34
C SER A 103 10.43 2.31 6.85
N LEU A 104 9.44 2.54 7.72
CA LEU A 104 8.26 3.34 7.38
C LEU A 104 8.66 4.82 7.37
N THR A 105 8.53 5.46 6.21
CA THR A 105 8.82 6.87 6.03
C THR A 105 7.57 7.59 5.53
N LEU A 106 7.32 8.78 6.07
CA LEU A 106 6.37 9.74 5.55
C LEU A 106 7.13 11.05 5.36
N GLU A 107 7.13 11.55 4.13
CA GLU A 107 7.86 12.76 3.76
C GLU A 107 7.00 13.62 2.84
N GLU A 108 7.18 14.93 2.95
CA GLU A 108 6.65 15.87 1.97
C GLU A 108 7.60 15.87 0.76
N VAL A 109 7.06 15.57 -0.42
CA VAL A 109 7.82 15.56 -1.67
C VAL A 109 7.53 16.86 -2.41
N ILE A 110 8.53 17.74 -2.52
CA ILE A 110 8.41 18.99 -3.30
C ILE A 110 8.36 18.61 -4.78
N GLN A 111 7.25 18.92 -5.46
CA GLN A 111 7.11 18.83 -6.92
C GLN A 111 7.48 20.15 -7.58
#